data_AF-A0A7S0R906-F1
#
_entry.id   AF-A0A7S0R906-F1
#
_cell.length_a   1.000
_cell.length_b   1.000
_cell.length_c   1.000
_cell.angle_alpha   90.00
_cell.angle_beta   90.00
_cell.angle_gamma   90.00
#
_symmetry.space_group_name_H-M   'P 1'
#
loop_
_entity.id
_entity.type
_entity.pdbx_description
1 polymer ?
#
loop_
_entity_poly.entity_id
_entity_poly.type
_entity_poly.pdbx_seq_one_letter_code
_entity_poly.pdbx_strand_id
1 'polypeptide(L)'
;RDDFSLRPDAVHLMAMAAIPEASLLFEEDVGLPALAEGARLAGLVLVDHNRVAAKQEGLLPRVVEILDHHVDERMYPAEARVTISLVGSTCSLVAAAFRERCPGALASPTLRRLLKAGILLDSAYLDRSKGRTTDLDEEMAEVLGG
;
A
#
# COMPACT_ATOMS: atom_id res chain seq x y z
N ARG A 1 12.42 12.51 1.37
CA ARG A 1 13.06 11.76 2.50
C ARG A 1 12.85 12.44 3.85
N ASP A 2 13.10 13.74 3.96
CA ASP A 2 13.12 14.51 5.23
C ASP A 2 11.83 14.38 6.07
N ASP A 3 10.67 14.23 5.42
CA ASP A 3 9.37 14.07 6.08
C ASP A 3 9.18 12.73 6.79
N PHE A 4 10.02 11.72 6.53
CA PHE A 4 9.87 10.39 7.13
C PHE A 4 9.94 10.44 8.66
N SER A 5 10.85 11.25 9.19
CA SER A 5 11.03 11.44 10.63
C SER A 5 9.79 12.04 11.34
N LEU A 6 8.89 12.67 10.58
CA LEU A 6 7.64 13.25 11.08
C LEU A 6 6.54 12.20 11.29
N ARG A 7 6.78 10.94 10.91
CA ARG A 7 5.87 9.80 11.07
C ARG A 7 6.42 8.82 12.11
N PRO A 8 6.29 9.11 13.42
CA PRO A 8 6.92 8.32 14.48
C PRO A 8 6.41 6.87 14.53
N ASP A 9 5.15 6.65 14.14
CA ASP A 9 4.53 5.34 13.94
C ASP A 9 5.21 4.54 12.84
N ALA A 10 5.41 5.14 11.66
CA ALA A 10 6.11 4.50 10.54
C ALA A 10 7.58 4.23 10.86
N VAL A 11 8.27 5.18 11.48
CA VAL A 11 9.66 5.03 11.94
C VAL A 11 9.78 3.86 12.93
N HIS A 12 8.88 3.80 13.92
CA HIS A 12 8.87 2.72 14.90
C HIS A 12 8.60 1.36 14.25
N LEU A 13 7.63 1.29 13.33
CA LEU A 13 7.30 0.06 12.63
C LEU A 13 8.46 -0.46 11.76
N MET A 14 9.16 0.42 11.04
CA MET A 14 10.33 0.04 10.24
C MET A 14 11.47 -0.48 11.13
N ALA A 15 11.72 0.17 12.27
CA ALA A 15 12.72 -0.30 13.24
C ALA A 15 12.35 -1.68 13.81
N MET A 16 11.08 -1.89 14.18
CA MET A 16 10.58 -3.19 14.66
C MET A 16 10.65 -4.29 13.59
N ALA A 17 10.55 -3.92 12.31
CA ALA A 17 10.71 -4.81 11.17
C ALA A 17 12.17 -5.04 10.75
N ALA A 18 13.13 -4.43 11.45
CA ALA A 18 14.56 -4.41 11.09
C ALA A 18 14.83 -3.89 9.67
N ILE A 19 14.03 -2.93 9.21
CA ILE A 19 14.18 -2.26 7.91
C ILE A 19 14.89 -0.92 8.14
N PRO A 20 16.17 -0.78 7.74
CA PRO A 20 16.88 0.49 7.87
C PRO A 20 16.32 1.52 6.89
N GLU A 21 16.24 2.79 7.29
CA GLU A 21 15.78 3.88 6.41
C GLU A 21 16.59 3.99 5.11
N ALA A 22 17.87 3.62 5.14
CA ALA A 22 18.74 3.59 3.95
C ALA A 22 18.28 2.56 2.89
N SER A 23 17.40 1.62 3.26
CA SER A 23 16.77 0.66 2.33
C SER A 23 15.45 1.15 1.76
N LEU A 24 14.92 2.27 2.28
CA LEU A 24 13.70 2.90 1.78
C LEU A 24 14.03 3.84 0.62
N LEU A 25 13.16 3.79 -0.38
CA LEU A 25 13.17 4.69 -1.52
C LEU A 25 12.10 5.77 -1.32
N PHE A 26 12.51 7.02 -1.49
CA PHE A 26 11.64 8.19 -1.51
C PHE A 26 11.54 8.72 -2.93
N GLU A 27 10.65 9.68 -3.13
CA GLU A 27 10.42 10.30 -4.43
C GLU A 27 11.70 10.82 -5.10
N GLU A 28 12.61 11.39 -4.30
CA GLU A 28 13.86 11.94 -4.78
C GLU A 28 14.87 10.86 -5.21
N ASP A 29 14.70 9.62 -4.75
CA ASP A 29 15.64 8.52 -5.03
C ASP A 29 15.34 7.80 -6.35
N VAL A 30 14.09 7.81 -6.83
CA VAL A 30 13.63 6.88 -7.88
C VAL A 30 13.54 7.52 -9.28
N GLY A 31 13.58 8.85 -9.41
CA GLY A 31 13.62 9.51 -10.73
C GLY A 31 12.52 9.03 -11.70
N LEU A 32 11.31 8.78 -11.19
CA LEU A 32 10.20 8.16 -11.94
C LEU A 32 9.92 8.80 -13.31
N PRO A 33 9.91 10.13 -13.48
CA PRO A 33 9.72 10.75 -14.79
C PRO A 33 10.77 10.28 -15.83
N ALA A 34 12.04 10.25 -15.44
CA ALA A 34 13.13 9.81 -16.33
C ALA A 34 13.08 8.31 -16.66
N LEU A 35 12.47 7.50 -15.78
CA LEU A 35 12.19 6.08 -16.07
C LEU A 35 11.03 5.95 -17.06
N ALA A 36 9.99 6.76 -16.92
CA ALA A 36 8.83 6.75 -17.80
C ALA A 36 9.15 7.26 -19.21
N GLU A 37 9.92 8.34 -19.33
CA GLU A 37 10.39 8.91 -20.59
C GLU A 37 11.34 7.97 -21.33
N GLY A 38 12.26 7.33 -20.60
CA GLY A 38 13.21 6.37 -21.16
C GLY A 38 12.63 4.98 -21.46
N ALA A 39 11.32 4.78 -21.34
CA ALA A 39 10.64 3.48 -21.49
C ALA A 39 11.23 2.35 -20.61
N ARG A 40 11.76 2.71 -19.44
CA ARG A 40 12.33 1.77 -18.44
C ARG A 40 11.35 1.46 -17.31
N LEU A 41 10.26 2.22 -17.20
CA LEU A 41 9.19 1.95 -16.25
C LEU A 41 8.19 0.96 -16.86
N ALA A 42 8.19 -0.28 -16.35
CA ALA A 42 7.28 -1.33 -16.82
C ALA A 42 5.80 -1.05 -16.47
N GLY A 43 5.56 -0.39 -15.33
CA GLY A 43 4.24 -0.02 -14.86
C GLY A 43 4.31 0.59 -13.46
N LEU A 44 3.24 1.25 -13.07
CA LEU A 44 3.05 1.87 -11.76
C LEU A 44 1.82 1.23 -11.09
N VAL A 45 2.01 0.75 -9.87
CA VAL A 45 0.92 0.27 -9.02
C VAL A 45 0.66 1.32 -7.96
N LEU A 46 -0.57 1.84 -7.88
CA LEU A 46 -0.97 2.76 -6.83
C LEU A 46 -1.58 1.97 -5.67
N VAL A 47 -1.20 2.33 -4.46
CA VAL A 47 -1.76 1.78 -3.22
C VAL A 47 -2.17 2.93 -2.32
N ASP A 48 -3.32 2.79 -1.66
CA ASP A 48 -3.85 3.74 -0.66
C ASP A 48 -4.34 5.07 -1.25
N HIS A 49 -4.39 5.15 -2.57
CA HIS A 49 -4.99 6.24 -3.32
C HIS A 49 -5.30 5.76 -4.74
N ASN A 50 -6.38 6.27 -5.32
CA ASN A 50 -6.80 5.95 -6.69
C ASN A 50 -6.52 7.08 -7.69
N ARG A 51 -5.76 8.09 -7.30
CA ARG A 51 -5.37 9.19 -8.18
C ARG A 51 -3.90 9.55 -8.03
N VAL A 52 -3.20 9.65 -9.14
CA VAL A 52 -1.80 10.12 -9.16
C VAL A 52 -1.72 11.54 -8.62
N ALA A 53 -0.71 11.83 -7.78
CA ALA A 53 -0.50 13.18 -7.25
C ALA A 53 -0.33 14.20 -8.38
N ALA A 54 -0.78 15.44 -8.17
CA ALA A 54 -0.75 16.49 -9.20
C ALA A 54 0.64 16.69 -9.83
N LYS A 55 1.70 16.65 -9.01
CA LYS A 55 3.10 16.75 -9.45
C LYS A 55 3.60 15.56 -10.28
N GLN A 56 2.86 14.46 -10.29
CA GLN A 56 3.18 13.19 -10.95
C GLN A 56 2.21 12.87 -12.10
N GLU A 57 1.33 13.80 -12.51
CA GLU A 57 0.30 13.55 -13.54
C GLU A 57 0.87 12.94 -14.84
N GLY A 58 2.11 13.26 -15.22
CA GLY A 58 2.79 12.64 -16.37
C GLY A 58 2.99 11.12 -16.26
N LEU A 59 2.87 10.54 -15.07
CA LEU A 59 2.93 9.10 -14.81
C LEU A 59 1.57 8.40 -14.97
N LEU A 60 0.47 9.14 -15.13
CA LEU A 60 -0.88 8.57 -15.27
C LEU A 60 -0.95 7.45 -16.33
N PRO A 61 -0.36 7.59 -17.54
CA PRO A 61 -0.40 6.53 -18.56
C PRO A 61 0.38 5.27 -18.18
N ARG A 62 1.16 5.30 -17.09
CA ARG A 62 1.95 4.17 -16.60
C ARG A 62 1.25 3.40 -15.49
N VAL A 63 0.11 3.87 -15.00
CA VAL A 63 -0.66 3.16 -13.96
C VAL A 63 -1.26 1.87 -14.53
N VAL A 64 -0.90 0.73 -13.96
CA VAL A 64 -1.35 -0.60 -14.39
C VAL A 64 -2.25 -1.30 -13.37
N GLU A 65 -2.14 -0.93 -12.10
CA GLU A 65 -2.95 -1.50 -11.03
C GLU A 65 -3.19 -0.48 -9.90
N ILE A 66 -4.35 -0.56 -9.27
CA ILE A 66 -4.74 0.26 -8.12
C ILE A 66 -5.37 -0.65 -7.07
N LEU A 67 -4.88 -0.56 -5.82
CA LEU A 67 -5.55 -1.08 -4.63
C LEU A 67 -5.81 0.07 -3.67
N ASP A 68 -7.06 0.40 -3.41
CA ASP A 68 -7.40 1.54 -2.59
C ASP A 68 -8.70 1.31 -1.79
N HIS A 69 -8.81 1.98 -0.66
CA HIS A 69 -9.97 1.93 0.22
C HIS A 69 -10.72 3.27 0.37
N HIS A 70 -10.28 4.30 -0.34
CA HIS A 70 -10.98 5.58 -0.42
C HIS A 70 -12.12 5.56 -1.43
N VAL A 71 -12.86 6.68 -1.50
CA VAL A 71 -13.87 6.89 -2.53
C VAL A 71 -13.19 6.91 -3.90
N ASP A 72 -13.77 6.19 -4.85
CA ASP A 72 -13.30 6.14 -6.23
C ASP A 72 -13.44 7.50 -6.94
N GLU A 73 -12.32 8.14 -7.26
CA GLU A 73 -12.26 9.39 -8.04
C GLU A 73 -12.35 9.14 -9.55
N ARG A 74 -12.16 7.89 -10.03
CA ARG A 74 -12.16 7.51 -11.45
C ARG A 74 -11.13 8.27 -12.30
N MET A 75 -10.00 8.62 -11.69
CA MET A 75 -8.91 9.40 -12.29
C MET A 75 -7.71 8.51 -12.65
N TYR A 76 -7.95 7.46 -13.43
CA TYR A 76 -6.96 6.45 -13.84
C TYR A 76 -7.23 5.91 -15.26
N PRO A 77 -6.23 5.30 -15.93
CA PRO A 77 -6.42 4.69 -17.24
C PRO A 77 -7.50 3.60 -17.22
N ALA A 78 -8.25 3.46 -18.31
CA ALA A 78 -9.32 2.48 -18.42
C ALA A 78 -8.80 1.02 -18.39
N GLU A 79 -7.55 0.83 -18.79
CA GLU A 79 -6.88 -0.47 -18.87
C GLU A 79 -6.28 -0.91 -17.53
N ALA A 80 -6.23 -0.03 -16.52
CA ALA A 80 -5.68 -0.37 -15.20
C ALA A 80 -6.57 -1.41 -14.50
N ARG A 81 -5.94 -2.37 -13.81
CA ARG A 81 -6.66 -3.26 -12.90
C ARG A 81 -7.00 -2.49 -11.63
N VAL A 82 -8.29 -2.29 -11.34
CA VAL A 82 -8.71 -1.46 -10.20
C VAL A 82 -9.46 -2.30 -9.17
N THR A 83 -8.99 -2.25 -7.93
CA THR A 83 -9.66 -2.82 -6.76
C THR A 83 -9.87 -1.70 -5.74
N ILE A 84 -11.10 -1.20 -5.69
CA ILE A 84 -11.53 -0.19 -4.71
C ILE A 84 -12.60 -0.82 -3.83
N SER A 85 -12.36 -0.84 -2.52
CA SER A 85 -13.31 -1.37 -1.54
C SER A 85 -13.15 -0.63 -0.21
N LEU A 86 -14.26 -0.17 0.36
CA LEU A 86 -14.27 0.62 1.61
C LEU A 86 -13.98 -0.26 2.85
N VAL A 87 -12.78 -0.80 2.91
CA VAL A 87 -12.24 -1.56 4.05
C VAL A 87 -11.47 -0.65 5.00
N GLY A 88 -11.17 -1.15 6.19
CA GLY A 88 -10.45 -0.38 7.21
C GLY A 88 -9.05 0.04 6.79
N SER A 89 -8.33 -0.82 6.07
CA SER A 89 -6.99 -0.53 5.58
C SER A 89 -6.76 -1.05 4.17
N THR A 90 -6.05 -0.27 3.35
CA THR A 90 -5.51 -0.77 2.08
C THR A 90 -4.60 -1.99 2.27
N CYS A 91 -3.96 -2.15 3.45
CA CYS A 91 -3.17 -3.34 3.76
C CYS A 91 -3.99 -4.64 3.71
N SER A 92 -5.30 -4.59 3.97
CA SER A 92 -6.21 -5.74 3.84
C SER A 92 -6.35 -6.15 2.37
N LEU A 93 -6.50 -5.19 1.45
CA LEU A 93 -6.56 -5.46 0.02
C LEU A 93 -5.23 -6.03 -0.50
N VAL A 94 -4.11 -5.45 -0.07
CA VAL A 94 -2.76 -5.91 -0.43
C VAL A 94 -2.51 -7.33 0.10
N ALA A 95 -2.89 -7.63 1.34
CA ALA A 95 -2.75 -8.97 1.92
C ALA A 95 -3.60 -10.01 1.17
N ALA A 96 -4.84 -9.69 0.81
CA ALA A 96 -5.69 -10.55 0.01
C ALA A 96 -5.08 -10.82 -1.37
N ALA A 97 -4.56 -9.79 -2.02
CA ALA A 97 -3.86 -9.88 -3.29
C ALA A 97 -2.60 -10.77 -3.21
N PHE A 98 -1.81 -10.68 -2.14
CA PHE A 98 -0.67 -11.57 -1.94
C PHE A 98 -1.13 -13.01 -1.70
N ARG A 99 -2.15 -13.22 -0.85
CA ARG A 99 -2.70 -14.55 -0.59
C ARG A 99 -3.16 -15.26 -1.86
N GLU A 100 -3.82 -14.54 -2.77
CA GLU A 100 -4.33 -15.09 -4.02
C GLU A 100 -3.22 -15.27 -5.07
N ARG A 101 -2.40 -14.24 -5.31
CA ARG A 101 -1.53 -14.17 -6.49
C ARG A 101 -0.09 -14.61 -6.21
N CYS A 102 0.37 -14.50 -4.97
CA CYS A 102 1.73 -14.84 -4.57
C CYS A 102 1.79 -15.30 -3.10
N PRO A 103 1.12 -16.42 -2.74
CA PRO A 103 0.99 -16.84 -1.35
C PRO A 103 2.35 -17.06 -0.67
N GLY A 104 3.38 -17.43 -1.44
CA GLY A 104 4.75 -17.57 -0.94
C GLY A 104 5.35 -16.29 -0.35
N ALA A 105 4.89 -15.10 -0.76
CA ALA A 105 5.31 -13.83 -0.16
C ALA A 105 4.92 -13.74 1.33
N LEU A 106 3.75 -14.28 1.70
CA LEU A 106 3.26 -14.27 3.08
C LEU A 106 4.03 -15.25 3.99
N ALA A 107 4.94 -16.07 3.46
CA ALA A 107 5.86 -16.83 4.28
C ALA A 107 6.83 -15.92 5.06
N SER A 108 7.07 -14.68 4.58
CA SER A 108 7.91 -13.69 5.27
C SER A 108 7.23 -13.17 6.54
N PRO A 109 7.80 -13.42 7.74
CA PRO A 109 7.25 -12.87 8.99
C PRO A 109 7.29 -11.35 9.02
N THR A 110 8.30 -10.74 8.39
CA THR A 110 8.44 -9.28 8.29
C THR A 110 7.30 -8.68 7.46
N LEU A 111 7.02 -9.24 6.28
CA LEU A 111 5.91 -8.76 5.44
C LEU A 111 4.56 -8.89 6.17
N ARG A 112 4.32 -10.04 6.81
CA ARG A 112 3.08 -10.26 7.58
C ARG A 112 2.92 -9.23 8.69
N ARG A 113 4.00 -8.94 9.42
CA ARG A 113 4.01 -7.95 10.51
C ARG A 113 3.69 -6.55 10.00
N LEU A 114 4.30 -6.13 8.88
CA LEU A 114 4.06 -4.81 8.28
C LEU A 114 2.61 -4.66 7.82
N LEU A 115 2.10 -5.63 7.06
CA LEU A 115 0.70 -5.62 6.60
C LEU A 115 -0.27 -5.60 7.78
N LYS A 116 -0.05 -6.46 8.78
CA LYS A 116 -0.92 -6.54 9.97
C LYS A 116 -0.87 -5.25 10.78
N ALA A 117 0.29 -4.62 10.93
CA ALA A 117 0.41 -3.34 11.63
C ALA A 117 -0.43 -2.25 10.94
N GLY A 118 -0.38 -2.14 9.61
CA GLY A 118 -1.24 -1.22 8.87
C GLY A 118 -2.72 -1.48 9.10
N ILE A 119 -3.15 -2.75 8.99
CA ILE A 119 -4.54 -3.15 9.26
C ILE A 119 -4.97 -2.72 10.67
N LEU A 120 -4.17 -3.05 11.69
CA LEU A 120 -4.51 -2.74 13.09
C LEU A 120 -4.56 -1.22 13.35
N LEU A 121 -3.64 -0.45 12.77
CA LEU A 121 -3.62 1.00 12.99
C LEU A 121 -4.83 1.69 12.35
N ASP A 122 -5.14 1.37 11.09
CA ASP A 122 -6.21 2.07 10.36
C ASP A 122 -7.62 1.65 10.84
N SER A 123 -7.76 0.37 11.22
CA SER A 123 -9.04 -0.19 11.70
C SER A 123 -9.33 0.05 13.19
N ALA A 124 -8.49 0.83 13.88
CA ALA A 124 -8.57 1.02 15.33
C ALA A 124 -8.51 -0.30 16.12
N TYR A 125 -7.53 -1.12 15.81
CA TYR A 125 -7.28 -2.45 16.37
C TYR A 125 -8.45 -3.42 16.17
N LEU A 126 -9.06 -3.39 14.99
CA LEU A 126 -10.23 -4.22 14.62
C LEU A 126 -11.46 -3.96 15.52
N ASP A 127 -11.53 -2.80 16.18
CA ASP A 127 -12.70 -2.44 16.98
C ASP A 127 -13.85 -1.99 16.08
N ARG A 128 -14.78 -2.92 15.80
CA ARG A 128 -15.99 -2.64 15.01
C ARG A 128 -16.83 -1.51 15.58
N SER A 129 -16.77 -1.22 16.88
CA SER A 129 -17.52 -0.10 17.47
C SER A 129 -17.06 1.26 16.95
N LYS A 130 -15.86 1.34 16.36
CA LYS A 130 -15.33 2.57 15.73
C LYS A 130 -15.79 2.76 14.29
N GLY A 131 -16.48 1.78 13.70
CA GLY A 131 -17.01 1.87 12.34
C GLY A 131 -15.95 1.87 11.23
N ARG A 132 -14.70 1.49 11.55
CA ARG A 132 -13.57 1.42 10.59
C ARG A 132 -13.13 -0.01 10.26
N THR A 133 -13.76 -1.02 10.84
CA THR A 133 -13.38 -2.43 10.66
C THR A 133 -14.40 -3.14 9.80
N THR A 134 -13.92 -3.93 8.84
CA THR A 134 -14.72 -4.81 7.98
C THR A 134 -14.31 -6.26 8.16
N ASP A 135 -15.12 -7.18 7.63
CA ASP A 135 -14.84 -8.62 7.65
C ASP A 135 -13.49 -8.96 7.02
N LEU A 136 -13.11 -8.24 5.94
CA LEU A 136 -11.82 -8.46 5.28
C LEU A 136 -10.63 -8.06 6.16
N ASP A 137 -10.77 -7.00 6.97
CA ASP A 137 -9.70 -6.56 7.87
C ASP A 137 -9.43 -7.62 8.94
N GLU A 138 -10.48 -8.18 9.54
CA GLU A 138 -10.37 -9.27 10.52
C GLU A 138 -9.79 -10.54 9.88
N GLU A 139 -10.33 -10.95 8.72
CA GLU A 139 -9.87 -12.13 7.99
C GLU A 139 -8.38 -12.02 7.63
N MET A 140 -7.94 -10.87 7.11
CA MET A 140 -6.54 -10.69 6.73
C MET A 140 -5.64 -10.58 7.96
N ALA A 141 -6.06 -9.90 9.02
CA ALA A 141 -5.28 -9.85 10.26
C ALA A 141 -5.10 -11.24 10.91
N GLU A 142 -6.07 -12.14 10.75
CA GLU A 142 -5.98 -13.54 11.14
C GLU A 142 -5.00 -14.30 10.25
N VAL A 143 -5.14 -14.23 8.91
CA VAL A 143 -4.19 -14.87 7.95
C VAL A 143 -2.75 -14.43 8.19
N LEU A 144 -2.54 -13.16 8.55
CA LEU A 144 -1.22 -12.60 8.83
C LEU A 144 -0.73 -12.97 10.24
N GLY A 145 -1.63 -13.39 11.13
CA GLY A 145 -1.32 -13.89 12.47
C GLY A 145 -0.79 -15.32 12.43
N GLY A 146 0.45 -15.50 12.88
CA GLY A 146 0.99 -16.80 13.28
C GLY A 146 1.69 -16.66 14.62
#